data_AF-A0AAU8BEJ4-F1
#
_entry.id   AF-A0AAU8BEJ4-F1
#
_cell.length_a   1.000
_cell.length_b   1.000
_cell.length_c   1.000
_cell.angle_alpha   90.00
_cell.angle_beta   90.00
_cell.angle_gamma   90.00
#
_symmetry.space_group_name_H-M   'P 1'
#
loop_
_entity.id
_entity.type
_entity.pdbx_description
1 polymer ?
#
loop_
_entity_poly.entity_id
_entity_poly.type
_entity_poly.pdbx_seq_one_letter_code
_entity_poly.pdbx_strand_id
1 'polypeptide(L)'
;MRKLTIISQSGQKMVAGLKKEDRGVKRYAALVLIIGLILTIFITHIVYRGQQQLAESNFEFLTDNQAENIKELVMLDISFIGAGASFYHATQPSAWDNFASFAAPLVDGSQSLIAMQWMKKVYPEQYDTHTARVRERFPSYQIYTVPKDKPRVEGYILTDDEPMFVASDIYPVNEGNLRALGYYSSRERVRRVIRNTRVTGEPSLSDKIRLLQDGFDRSIPKQGMLVYVPVFEAGTDSLRGVVIGVIRITAYFKQIVSRTSIGKDIGVRVVDLGFDAEDDPILYQNEQWRLLDTPTKDIVIDLYDRQWKIEFKHDAVISKTDKLILFFVGTGGLLISVLLSYVVYLMLREQRRLTVIVNRRTKDLQYLVERDPLTEVYNRRAFNRLTEYHISCHKPFSLVIIDVDNFKRINDQYGHVVGDEILMQVAVYIKEQMYPDDMLFRLGGDEFALISRCIDYGTLHHYLTRMCMEIATLSWDAIDSNFRCSLSVGAAVYRGETIEQLINRADEQLYISKANGRNRANVA
;
A
#
# COMPACT_ATOMS: atom_id res chain seq x y z
N MET A 1 -49.42 1.89 -45.22
CA MET A 1 -48.17 1.28 -44.68
C MET A 1 -47.02 2.25 -44.33
N ARG A 2 -47.05 3.54 -44.68
CA ARG A 2 -45.96 4.50 -44.33
C ARG A 2 -45.96 5.06 -42.90
N LYS A 3 -47.06 4.95 -42.13
CA LYS A 3 -47.16 5.44 -40.73
C LYS A 3 -46.47 4.54 -39.69
N LEU A 4 -46.21 3.27 -39.99
CA LEU A 4 -45.53 2.34 -39.06
C LEU A 4 -44.00 2.44 -39.08
N THR A 5 -43.40 2.97 -40.15
CA THR A 5 -41.94 3.04 -40.30
C THR A 5 -41.31 4.21 -39.53
N ILE A 6 -42.05 5.30 -39.32
CA ILE A 6 -41.55 6.50 -38.62
C ILE A 6 -41.53 6.32 -37.09
N ILE A 7 -42.48 5.55 -36.55
CA ILE A 7 -42.54 5.20 -35.11
C ILE A 7 -41.40 4.22 -34.74
N SER A 8 -41.03 3.33 -35.66
CA SER A 8 -39.90 2.39 -35.51
C SER A 8 -38.53 3.08 -35.43
N GLN A 9 -38.26 4.07 -36.29
CA GLN A 9 -36.97 4.79 -36.28
C GLN A 9 -36.80 5.72 -35.08
N SER A 10 -37.88 6.32 -34.58
CA SER A 10 -37.90 7.13 -33.34
C SER A 10 -37.59 6.27 -32.10
N GLY A 11 -38.25 5.11 -31.98
CA GLY A 11 -38.02 4.16 -30.89
C GLY A 11 -36.58 3.60 -30.88
N GLN A 12 -36.01 3.28 -32.05
CA GLN A 12 -34.63 2.79 -32.15
C GLN A 12 -33.58 3.85 -31.76
N LYS A 13 -33.78 5.14 -32.12
CA LYS A 13 -32.89 6.22 -31.68
C LYS A 13 -32.94 6.43 -30.16
N MET A 14 -34.12 6.30 -29.55
CA MET A 14 -34.29 6.43 -28.09
C MET A 14 -33.64 5.27 -27.32
N VAL A 15 -33.80 4.03 -27.79
CA VAL A 15 -33.16 2.83 -27.20
C VAL A 15 -31.63 2.87 -27.38
N ALA A 16 -31.14 3.37 -28.51
CA ALA A 16 -29.71 3.57 -28.73
C ALA A 16 -29.12 4.65 -27.82
N GLY A 17 -29.84 5.76 -27.57
CA GLY A 17 -29.48 6.79 -26.60
C GLY A 17 -29.37 6.25 -25.18
N LEU A 18 -30.38 5.51 -24.73
CA LEU A 18 -30.41 4.86 -23.41
C LEU A 18 -29.24 3.86 -23.21
N LYS A 19 -28.91 3.05 -24.23
CA LYS A 19 -27.76 2.13 -24.19
C LYS A 19 -26.39 2.83 -24.23
N LYS A 20 -26.30 4.01 -24.84
CA LYS A 20 -25.05 4.80 -24.90
C LYS A 20 -24.83 5.54 -23.58
N GLU A 21 -25.91 5.99 -22.94
CA GLU A 21 -25.87 6.66 -21.64
C GLU A 21 -25.63 5.67 -20.49
N ASP A 22 -26.26 4.49 -20.45
CA ASP A 22 -26.00 3.45 -19.43
C ASP A 22 -24.53 2.99 -19.42
N ARG A 23 -23.89 3.00 -20.61
CA ARG A 23 -22.43 2.83 -20.73
C ARG A 23 -21.64 3.93 -20.03
N GLY A 24 -22.14 5.16 -19.96
CA GLY A 24 -21.54 6.27 -19.22
C GLY A 24 -21.48 6.03 -17.71
N VAL A 25 -22.58 5.62 -17.07
CA VAL A 25 -22.61 5.31 -15.62
C VAL A 25 -21.63 4.20 -15.28
N LYS A 26 -21.65 3.12 -16.07
CA LYS A 26 -20.74 1.99 -15.88
C LYS A 26 -19.27 2.40 -16.05
N ARG A 27 -18.97 3.33 -16.95
CA ARG A 27 -17.61 3.88 -17.13
C ARG A 27 -17.14 4.68 -15.92
N TYR A 28 -17.97 5.53 -15.33
CA TYR A 28 -17.59 6.29 -14.13
C TYR A 28 -17.37 5.38 -12.93
N ALA A 29 -18.26 4.41 -12.70
CA ALA A 29 -18.09 3.42 -11.64
C ALA A 29 -16.80 2.60 -11.82
N ALA A 30 -16.51 2.17 -13.06
CA ALA A 30 -15.27 1.47 -13.38
C ALA A 30 -14.03 2.35 -13.16
N LEU A 31 -14.09 3.63 -13.49
CA LEU A 31 -12.98 4.57 -13.28
C LEU A 31 -12.68 4.77 -11.78
N VAL A 32 -13.71 4.88 -10.94
CA VAL A 32 -13.56 4.93 -9.47
C VAL A 32 -12.93 3.65 -8.93
N LEU A 33 -13.34 2.49 -9.44
CA LEU A 33 -12.73 1.21 -9.06
C LEU A 33 -11.24 1.16 -9.43
N ILE A 34 -10.89 1.57 -10.65
CA ILE A 34 -9.49 1.60 -11.12
C ILE A 34 -8.64 2.51 -10.24
N ILE A 35 -9.12 3.73 -9.94
CA ILE A 35 -8.40 4.66 -9.07
C ILE A 35 -8.22 4.08 -7.66
N GLY A 36 -9.27 3.47 -7.10
CA GLY A 36 -9.20 2.82 -5.78
C GLY A 36 -8.22 1.65 -5.74
N LEU A 37 -8.16 0.83 -6.79
CA LEU A 37 -7.18 -0.26 -6.93
C LEU A 37 -5.75 0.27 -7.03
N ILE A 38 -5.52 1.32 -7.83
CA ILE A 38 -4.20 1.96 -7.94
C ILE A 38 -3.75 2.49 -6.57
N LEU A 39 -4.64 3.18 -5.85
CA LEU A 39 -4.35 3.70 -4.52
C LEU A 39 -4.06 2.56 -3.51
N THR A 40 -4.82 1.47 -3.58
CA THR A 40 -4.61 0.29 -2.72
C THR A 40 -3.25 -0.35 -2.97
N ILE A 41 -2.87 -0.52 -4.25
CA ILE A 41 -1.55 -1.05 -4.64
C ILE A 41 -0.44 -0.11 -4.13
N PHE A 42 -0.63 1.20 -4.28
CA PHE A 42 0.33 2.20 -3.83
C PHE A 42 0.53 2.17 -2.30
N ILE A 43 -0.57 2.15 -1.52
CA ILE A 43 -0.52 2.05 -0.06
C ILE A 43 0.14 0.73 0.37
N THR A 44 -0.25 -0.40 -0.24
CA THR A 44 0.34 -1.71 0.06
C THR A 44 1.84 -1.71 -0.23
N HIS A 45 2.28 -1.05 -1.31
CA HIS A 45 3.69 -0.90 -1.63
C HIS A 45 4.45 -0.05 -0.61
N ILE A 46 3.87 1.05 -0.13
CA ILE A 46 4.46 1.88 0.95
C ILE A 46 4.60 1.06 2.23
N VAL A 47 3.56 0.32 2.63
CA VAL A 47 3.59 -0.52 3.82
C VAL A 47 4.65 -1.62 3.69
N TYR A 48 4.74 -2.27 2.53
CA TYR A 48 5.76 -3.28 2.24
C TYR A 48 7.17 -2.71 2.36
N ARG A 49 7.42 -1.54 1.74
CA ARG A 49 8.71 -0.85 1.82
C ARG A 49 9.07 -0.47 3.26
N GLY A 50 8.11 0.04 4.03
CA GLY A 50 8.30 0.40 5.43
C GLY A 50 8.62 -0.82 6.30
N GLN A 51 7.92 -1.94 6.11
CA GLN A 51 8.19 -3.19 6.81
C GLN A 51 9.58 -3.74 6.47
N GLN A 52 9.98 -3.70 5.19
CA GLN A 52 11.32 -4.14 4.79
C GLN A 52 12.42 -3.30 5.45
N GLN A 53 12.27 -1.97 5.44
CA GLN A 53 13.25 -1.08 6.07
C GLN A 53 13.32 -1.27 7.59
N LEU A 54 12.18 -1.49 8.25
CA LEU A 54 12.13 -1.79 9.68
C LEU A 54 12.78 -3.15 9.99
N ALA A 55 12.57 -4.17 9.17
CA ALA A 55 13.19 -5.47 9.33
C ALA A 55 14.72 -5.39 9.18
N GLU A 56 15.22 -4.67 8.18
CA GLU A 56 16.65 -4.42 7.98
C GLU A 56 17.26 -3.66 9.16
N SER A 57 16.64 -2.56 9.59
CA SER A 57 17.14 -1.76 10.73
C SER A 57 17.12 -2.54 12.05
N ASN A 58 16.09 -3.34 12.30
CA ASN A 58 16.05 -4.23 13.46
C ASN A 58 17.13 -5.29 13.40
N PHE A 59 17.42 -5.83 12.22
CA PHE A 59 18.51 -6.80 12.05
C PHE A 59 19.86 -6.14 12.35
N GLU A 60 20.15 -4.96 11.80
CA GLU A 60 21.40 -4.24 12.08
C GLU A 60 21.57 -3.93 13.56
N PHE A 61 20.53 -3.39 14.21
CA PHE A 61 20.56 -3.11 15.64
C PHE A 61 20.80 -4.38 16.47
N LEU A 62 20.18 -5.50 16.11
CA LEU A 62 20.37 -6.76 16.82
C LEU A 62 21.79 -7.30 16.63
N THR A 63 22.34 -7.25 15.42
CA THR A 63 23.71 -7.73 15.16
C THR A 63 24.75 -6.89 15.89
N ASP A 64 24.60 -5.56 15.90
CA ASP A 64 25.53 -4.66 16.57
C ASP A 64 25.52 -4.88 18.09
N ASN A 65 24.33 -4.95 18.70
CA ASN A 65 24.21 -5.24 20.12
C ASN A 65 24.71 -6.65 20.47
N GLN A 66 24.47 -7.65 19.62
CA GLN A 66 24.99 -9.00 19.86
C GLN A 66 26.52 -9.03 19.79
N ALA A 67 27.12 -8.35 18.81
CA ALA A 67 28.57 -8.28 18.70
C ALA A 67 29.21 -7.61 19.92
N GLU A 68 28.65 -6.49 20.39
CA GLU A 68 29.15 -5.81 21.58
C GLU A 68 28.96 -6.67 22.85
N ASN A 69 27.80 -7.32 23.01
CA ASN A 69 27.58 -8.25 24.13
C ASN A 69 28.55 -9.43 24.11
N ILE A 70 28.87 -9.99 22.93
CA ILE A 70 29.88 -11.04 22.81
C ILE A 70 31.24 -10.52 23.23
N LYS A 71 31.64 -9.33 22.76
CA LYS A 71 32.91 -8.69 23.14
C LYS A 71 32.99 -8.45 24.64
N GLU A 72 31.97 -7.87 25.26
CA GLU A 72 31.93 -7.62 26.71
C GLU A 72 32.04 -8.91 27.52
N LEU A 73 31.29 -9.96 27.14
CA LEU A 73 31.38 -11.28 27.80
C LEU A 73 32.77 -11.89 27.66
N VAL A 74 33.38 -11.80 26.48
CA VAL A 74 34.73 -12.33 26.25
C VAL A 74 35.75 -11.57 27.11
N MET A 75 35.68 -10.23 27.14
CA MET A 75 36.55 -9.40 27.98
C MET A 75 36.38 -9.69 29.48
N LEU A 76 35.13 -9.91 29.92
CA LEU A 76 34.83 -10.30 31.30
C LEU A 76 35.45 -11.65 31.64
N ASP A 77 35.29 -12.66 30.77
CA ASP A 77 35.85 -13.99 30.98
C ASP A 77 37.39 -13.98 30.99
N ILE A 78 38.01 -13.21 30.09
CA ILE A 78 39.47 -13.01 30.09
C ILE A 78 39.93 -12.35 31.39
N SER A 79 39.22 -11.31 31.84
CA SER A 79 39.53 -10.63 33.11
C SER A 79 39.37 -11.57 34.30
N PHE A 80 38.35 -12.44 34.28
CA PHE A 80 38.12 -13.45 35.31
C PHE A 80 39.24 -14.50 35.36
N ILE A 81 39.71 -14.98 34.20
CA ILE A 81 40.92 -15.83 34.12
C ILE A 81 42.15 -15.05 34.62
N GLY A 82 42.20 -13.75 34.33
CA GLY A 82 43.20 -12.80 34.80
C GLY A 82 43.29 -12.70 36.32
N ALA A 83 42.20 -12.94 37.07
CA ALA A 83 42.25 -13.02 38.52
C ALA A 83 43.22 -14.12 39.01
N GLY A 84 43.49 -15.15 38.19
CA GLY A 84 44.58 -16.12 38.36
C GLY A 84 45.94 -15.49 38.63
N ALA A 85 46.28 -14.42 37.90
CA ALA A 85 47.53 -13.70 38.07
C ALA A 85 47.60 -12.96 39.42
N SER A 86 46.45 -12.49 39.93
CA SER A 86 46.38 -11.80 41.22
C SER A 86 46.85 -12.67 42.39
N PHE A 87 46.69 -14.01 42.32
CA PHE A 87 47.26 -14.92 43.32
C PHE A 87 48.78 -14.76 43.46
N TYR A 88 49.50 -14.70 42.34
CA TYR A 88 50.97 -14.56 42.34
C TYR A 88 51.45 -13.15 42.72
N HIS A 89 50.58 -12.15 42.60
CA HIS A 89 50.83 -10.80 43.12
C HIS A 89 50.57 -10.69 44.63
N ALA A 90 49.52 -11.36 45.13
CA ALA A 90 49.07 -11.25 46.51
C ALA A 90 49.78 -12.22 47.47
N THR A 91 50.40 -13.29 46.95
CA THR A 91 51.03 -14.34 47.78
C THR A 91 52.55 -14.38 47.64
N GLN A 92 53.22 -14.71 48.73
CA GLN A 92 54.67 -14.88 48.77
C GLN A 92 55.10 -16.16 48.00
N PRO A 93 56.32 -16.19 47.40
CA PRO A 93 56.80 -17.34 46.64
C PRO A 93 56.84 -18.69 47.36
N SER A 94 56.83 -18.70 48.69
CA SER A 94 56.73 -19.91 49.51
C SER A 94 55.32 -20.51 49.55
N ALA A 95 54.29 -19.72 49.26
CA ALA A 95 52.89 -20.14 49.29
C ALA A 95 52.34 -20.49 47.90
N TRP A 96 53.13 -20.37 46.84
CA TRP A 96 52.68 -20.62 45.47
C TRP A 96 52.29 -22.06 45.18
N ASP A 97 52.77 -23.01 45.99
CA ASP A 97 52.35 -24.41 45.90
C ASP A 97 50.86 -24.60 46.22
N ASN A 98 50.20 -23.59 46.80
CA ASN A 98 48.75 -23.55 47.05
C ASN A 98 47.93 -22.99 45.88
N PHE A 99 48.52 -22.78 44.69
CA PHE A 99 47.81 -22.26 43.52
C PHE A 99 46.55 -23.06 43.17
N ALA A 100 46.58 -24.39 43.35
CA ALA A 100 45.42 -25.26 43.15
C ALA A 100 44.19 -24.81 43.96
N SER A 101 44.37 -24.39 45.21
CA SER A 101 43.27 -23.93 46.07
C SER A 101 42.65 -22.62 45.58
N PHE A 102 43.43 -21.79 44.89
CA PHE A 102 42.94 -20.57 44.26
C PHE A 102 42.28 -20.84 42.90
N ALA A 103 42.86 -21.74 42.10
CA ALA A 103 42.36 -22.08 40.78
C ALA A 103 41.07 -22.92 40.82
N ALA A 104 40.86 -23.72 41.88
CA ALA A 104 39.71 -24.63 41.99
C ALA A 104 38.35 -23.94 41.80
N PRO A 105 37.99 -22.85 42.53
CA PRO A 105 36.74 -22.15 42.30
C PRO A 105 36.57 -21.57 40.88
N LEU A 106 37.67 -21.22 40.21
CA LEU A 106 37.66 -20.63 38.86
C LEU A 106 37.42 -21.69 37.79
N VAL A 107 38.07 -22.85 37.93
CA VAL A 107 38.01 -23.94 36.95
C VAL A 107 36.79 -24.82 37.16
N ASP A 108 36.50 -25.24 38.40
CA ASP A 108 35.40 -26.17 38.69
C ASP A 108 34.02 -25.56 38.43
N GLY A 109 33.91 -24.22 38.52
CA GLY A 109 32.70 -23.48 38.18
C GLY A 109 32.50 -23.23 36.69
N SER A 110 33.47 -23.56 35.84
CA SER A 110 33.46 -23.28 34.41
C SER A 110 33.28 -24.54 33.57
N GLN A 111 32.45 -24.46 32.52
CA GLN A 111 32.27 -25.56 31.57
C GLN A 111 33.25 -25.48 30.38
N SER A 112 33.97 -24.36 30.25
CA SER A 112 34.81 -24.06 29.09
C SER A 112 36.30 -23.93 29.45
N LEU A 113 36.61 -23.42 30.63
CA LEU A 113 37.96 -23.38 31.19
C LEU A 113 38.28 -24.78 31.74
N ILE A 114 39.18 -25.51 31.09
CA ILE A 114 39.51 -26.89 31.45
C ILE A 114 40.75 -27.00 32.33
N ALA A 115 41.59 -25.97 32.35
CA ALA A 115 42.77 -25.89 33.19
C ALA A 115 43.24 -24.45 33.39
N MET A 116 43.88 -24.21 34.52
CA MET A 116 44.76 -23.06 34.74
C MET A 116 46.17 -23.56 34.99
N GLN A 117 47.13 -22.96 34.30
CA GLN A 117 48.52 -23.38 34.29
C GLN A 117 49.42 -22.21 34.65
N TRP A 118 50.41 -22.46 35.50
CA TRP A 118 51.44 -21.49 35.82
C TRP A 118 52.70 -21.77 35.02
N MET A 119 53.10 -20.81 34.17
CA MET A 119 54.35 -20.85 33.43
C MET A 119 55.36 -19.92 34.07
N LYS A 120 56.24 -20.48 34.88
CA LYS A 120 57.29 -19.73 35.56
C LYS A 120 58.40 -19.37 34.57
N LYS A 121 58.91 -18.15 34.65
CA LYS A 121 60.15 -17.76 33.97
C LYS A 121 61.35 -18.40 34.67
N VAL A 122 62.12 -19.19 33.95
CA VAL A 122 63.28 -19.94 34.46
C VAL A 122 64.46 -19.68 33.54
N TYR A 123 65.58 -19.21 34.09
CA TYR A 123 66.82 -19.07 33.32
C TYR A 123 67.53 -20.42 33.19
N PRO A 124 68.37 -20.62 32.16
CA PRO A 124 69.10 -21.87 31.98
C PRO A 124 69.93 -22.28 33.20
N GLU A 125 70.52 -21.34 33.96
CA GLU A 125 71.29 -21.68 35.17
C GLU A 125 70.41 -22.23 36.31
N GLN A 126 69.10 -21.98 36.26
CA GLN A 126 68.13 -22.43 37.24
C GLN A 126 67.45 -23.75 36.85
N TYR A 127 67.84 -24.37 35.73
CA TYR A 127 67.18 -25.56 35.18
C TYR A 127 67.11 -26.72 36.20
N ASP A 128 68.24 -27.12 36.78
CA ASP A 128 68.31 -28.27 37.69
C ASP A 128 67.61 -27.99 39.02
N THR A 129 67.83 -26.79 39.58
CA THR A 129 67.22 -26.39 40.86
C THR A 129 65.70 -26.27 40.74
N HIS A 130 65.20 -25.71 39.64
CA HIS A 130 63.77 -25.64 39.36
C HIS A 130 63.16 -27.03 39.15
N THR A 131 63.81 -27.88 38.36
CA THR A 131 63.33 -29.25 38.09
C THR A 131 63.26 -30.09 39.36
N ALA A 132 64.28 -30.02 40.22
CA ALA A 132 64.29 -30.72 41.51
C ALA A 132 63.13 -30.26 42.41
N ARG A 133 62.90 -28.94 42.51
CA ARG A 133 61.82 -28.38 43.33
C ARG A 133 60.44 -28.82 42.86
N VAL A 134 60.15 -28.78 41.56
CA VAL A 134 58.82 -29.19 41.04
C VAL A 134 58.60 -30.70 41.20
N ARG A 135 59.67 -31.52 41.15
CA ARG A 135 59.60 -32.97 41.38
C ARG A 135 59.18 -33.38 42.78
N GLU A 136 59.36 -32.51 43.79
CA GLU A 136 58.87 -32.75 45.15
C GLU A 136 57.34 -32.95 45.15
N ARG A 137 56.64 -32.24 44.27
CA ARG A 137 55.18 -32.34 44.11
C ARG A 137 54.75 -33.22 42.95
N PHE A 138 55.50 -33.22 41.85
CA PHE A 138 55.20 -33.98 40.64
C PHE A 138 56.38 -34.88 40.26
N PRO A 139 56.47 -36.12 40.80
CA PRO A 139 57.66 -36.97 40.63
C PRO A 139 58.05 -37.25 39.17
N SER A 140 57.08 -37.30 38.26
CA SER A 140 57.30 -37.54 36.82
C SER A 140 57.65 -36.26 36.03
N TYR A 141 57.88 -35.13 36.69
CA TYR A 141 58.15 -33.84 36.04
C TYR A 141 59.45 -33.87 35.23
N GLN A 142 59.35 -33.49 33.96
CA GLN A 142 60.47 -33.31 33.04
C GLN A 142 60.21 -32.09 32.15
N ILE A 143 61.23 -31.27 31.97
CA ILE A 143 61.14 -30.10 31.10
C ILE A 143 61.31 -30.54 29.66
N TYR A 144 60.36 -30.18 28.80
CA TYR A 144 60.36 -30.56 27.40
C TYR A 144 59.76 -29.48 26.51
N THR A 145 60.00 -29.59 25.20
CA THR A 145 59.35 -28.76 24.19
C THR A 145 58.87 -29.56 22.99
N VAL A 146 58.00 -28.96 22.18
CA VAL A 146 57.46 -29.55 20.94
C VAL A 146 57.71 -28.56 19.79
N PRO A 147 58.89 -28.65 19.13
CA PRO A 147 59.24 -27.72 18.06
C PRO A 147 58.26 -27.86 16.89
N LYS A 148 58.19 -26.81 16.05
CA LYS A 148 57.33 -26.85 14.86
C LYS A 148 57.74 -28.04 13.98
N ASP A 149 56.76 -28.86 13.63
CA ASP A 149 56.89 -30.03 12.79
C ASP A 149 57.86 -31.13 13.27
N LYS A 150 58.34 -31.09 14.52
CA LYS A 150 59.21 -32.11 15.12
C LYS A 150 58.53 -32.86 16.27
N PRO A 151 59.01 -34.07 16.65
CA PRO A 151 58.54 -34.75 17.85
C PRO A 151 58.92 -33.99 19.13
N ARG A 152 58.36 -34.42 20.26
CA ARG A 152 58.72 -33.96 21.60
C ARG A 152 60.22 -34.13 21.84
N VAL A 153 60.85 -33.10 22.40
CA VAL A 153 62.28 -33.08 22.77
C VAL A 153 62.39 -32.75 24.25
N GLU A 154 63.11 -33.56 25.01
CA GLU A 154 63.42 -33.30 26.42
C GLU A 154 64.56 -32.29 26.55
N GLY A 155 64.55 -31.51 27.63
CA GLY A 155 65.60 -30.54 27.94
C GLY A 155 65.35 -29.15 27.35
N TYR A 156 66.37 -28.30 27.48
CA TYR A 156 66.38 -26.92 26.98
C TYR A 156 67.06 -26.84 25.61
N ILE A 157 66.41 -26.15 24.66
CA ILE A 157 66.87 -26.04 23.27
C ILE A 157 66.84 -24.61 22.71
N LEU A 158 66.56 -23.59 23.53
CA LEU A 158 66.54 -22.20 23.05
C LEU A 158 67.98 -21.67 22.92
N THR A 159 68.16 -20.66 22.08
CA THR A 159 69.44 -19.97 21.82
C THR A 159 69.81 -18.99 22.94
N ASP A 160 71.09 -18.83 23.23
CA ASP A 160 71.72 -17.73 24.00
C ASP A 160 70.96 -17.24 25.24
N ASP A 161 71.06 -17.98 26.35
CA ASP A 161 70.62 -17.57 27.70
C ASP A 161 69.16 -17.09 27.83
N GLU A 162 68.31 -17.34 26.83
CA GLU A 162 66.91 -16.97 26.87
C GLU A 162 66.16 -17.69 28.01
N PRO A 163 65.40 -16.97 28.83
CA PRO A 163 64.59 -17.60 29.86
C PRO A 163 63.46 -18.40 29.21
N MET A 164 63.27 -19.62 29.68
CA MET A 164 62.14 -20.46 29.33
C MET A 164 60.95 -20.13 30.25
N PHE A 165 59.76 -20.09 29.66
CA PHE A 165 58.51 -20.07 30.41
C PHE A 165 58.03 -21.50 30.49
N VAL A 166 58.14 -22.14 31.65
CA VAL A 166 57.91 -23.59 31.79
C VAL A 166 56.70 -23.82 32.68
N ALA A 167 55.79 -24.68 32.22
CA ALA A 167 54.64 -25.16 32.96
C ALA A 167 55.08 -25.81 34.28
N SER A 168 54.94 -25.08 35.39
CA SER A 168 55.48 -25.47 36.70
C SER A 168 54.40 -25.88 37.69
N ASP A 169 53.16 -25.47 37.45
CA ASP A 169 51.98 -25.92 38.19
C ASP A 169 50.77 -25.94 37.25
N ILE A 170 49.81 -26.80 37.54
CA ILE A 170 48.57 -26.92 36.76
C ILE A 170 47.42 -27.43 37.63
N TYR A 171 46.23 -26.89 37.39
CA TYR A 171 44.99 -27.32 38.01
C TYR A 171 43.88 -27.45 36.96
N PRO A 172 43.00 -28.47 37.04
CA PRO A 172 43.03 -29.60 37.96
C PRO A 172 44.13 -30.61 37.61
N VAL A 173 44.59 -31.35 38.61
CA VAL A 173 45.60 -32.41 38.43
C VAL A 173 44.91 -33.67 37.94
N ASN A 174 44.91 -33.88 36.62
CA ASN A 174 44.40 -35.08 35.96
C ASN A 174 45.37 -35.55 34.87
N GLU A 175 45.18 -36.76 34.36
CA GLU A 175 46.09 -37.37 33.39
C GLU A 175 46.30 -36.50 32.14
N GLY A 176 45.23 -35.87 31.62
CA GLY A 176 45.31 -34.99 30.46
C GLY A 176 46.12 -33.73 30.74
N ASN A 177 45.79 -33.00 31.80
CA ASN A 177 46.46 -31.76 32.19
C ASN A 177 47.94 -31.98 32.54
N LEU A 178 48.27 -33.10 33.20
CA LEU A 178 49.66 -33.46 33.52
C LEU A 178 50.53 -33.64 32.28
N ARG A 179 49.96 -33.93 31.10
CA ARG A 179 50.72 -33.97 29.83
C ARG A 179 51.29 -32.63 29.44
N ALA A 180 50.75 -31.51 29.92
CA ALA A 180 51.26 -30.16 29.64
C ALA A 180 52.29 -29.69 30.68
N LEU A 181 52.42 -30.40 31.82
CA LEU A 181 53.35 -30.03 32.87
C LEU A 181 54.80 -30.25 32.42
N GLY A 182 55.67 -29.28 32.66
CA GLY A 182 57.05 -29.25 32.15
C GLY A 182 57.20 -28.74 30.71
N TYR A 183 56.09 -28.45 30.02
CA TYR A 183 56.15 -27.87 28.68
C TYR A 183 56.66 -26.42 28.72
N TYR A 184 57.56 -26.09 27.80
CA TYR A 184 57.78 -24.74 27.34
C TYR A 184 57.73 -24.69 25.81
N SER A 185 57.31 -23.55 25.25
CA SER A 185 57.23 -23.38 23.80
C SER A 185 58.52 -22.84 23.23
N SER A 186 59.11 -23.56 22.27
CA SER A 186 60.20 -23.05 21.42
C SER A 186 59.72 -22.34 20.14
N ARG A 187 58.40 -22.15 20.00
CA ARG A 187 57.78 -21.60 18.78
C ARG A 187 57.73 -20.08 18.82
N GLU A 188 58.06 -19.46 17.69
CA GLU A 188 58.07 -18.00 17.51
C GLU A 188 56.73 -17.34 17.85
N ARG A 189 55.59 -17.96 17.50
CA ARG A 189 54.26 -17.44 17.83
C ARG A 189 54.05 -17.19 19.34
N VAL A 190 54.52 -18.11 20.19
CA VAL A 190 54.37 -17.96 21.65
C VAL A 190 55.37 -16.93 22.18
N ARG A 191 56.58 -16.87 21.61
CA ARG A 191 57.55 -15.81 21.93
C ARG A 191 56.97 -14.42 21.64
N ARG A 192 56.27 -14.25 20.52
CA ARG A 192 55.58 -13.00 20.16
C ARG A 192 54.50 -12.63 21.16
N VAL A 193 53.66 -13.59 21.55
CA VAL A 193 52.63 -13.42 22.59
C VAL A 193 53.26 -12.94 23.91
N ILE A 194 54.26 -13.66 24.43
CA ILE A 194 54.92 -13.29 25.69
C ILE A 194 55.60 -11.92 25.61
N ARG A 195 56.25 -11.62 24.48
CA ARG A 195 56.86 -10.30 24.25
C ARG A 195 55.82 -9.19 24.24
N ASN A 196 54.67 -9.42 23.61
CA ASN A 196 53.58 -8.47 23.53
C ASN A 196 52.98 -8.20 24.93
N THR A 197 52.61 -9.27 25.66
CA THR A 197 52.06 -9.15 27.03
C THR A 197 53.04 -8.49 28.00
N ARG A 198 54.36 -8.67 27.80
CA ARG A 198 55.38 -7.99 28.60
C ARG A 198 55.40 -6.48 28.36
N VAL A 199 55.14 -6.04 27.13
CA VAL A 199 55.17 -4.61 26.74
C VAL A 199 53.87 -3.92 27.11
N THR A 200 52.72 -4.55 26.85
CA THR A 200 51.40 -3.94 27.09
C THR A 200 50.95 -4.10 28.55
N GLY A 201 51.40 -5.15 29.24
CA GLY A 201 50.86 -5.55 30.54
C GLY A 201 49.47 -6.17 30.47
N GLU A 202 48.90 -6.29 29.27
CA GLU A 202 47.55 -6.79 29.04
C GLU A 202 47.57 -8.30 28.74
N PRO A 203 46.43 -9.00 28.96
CA PRO A 203 46.27 -10.37 28.52
C PRO A 203 46.39 -10.53 26.99
N SER A 204 46.76 -11.72 26.55
CA SER A 204 46.82 -12.10 25.13
C SER A 204 46.09 -13.40 24.87
N LEU A 205 45.48 -13.54 23.70
CA LEU A 205 44.80 -14.76 23.29
C LEU A 205 45.60 -15.53 22.24
N SER A 206 45.51 -16.86 22.24
CA SER A 206 46.06 -17.69 21.16
C SER A 206 45.11 -17.82 19.98
N ASP A 207 45.66 -18.30 18.87
CA ASP A 207 44.91 -18.88 17.78
C ASP A 207 44.19 -20.15 18.25
N LYS A 208 43.37 -20.71 17.36
CA LYS A 208 42.83 -22.05 17.54
C LYS A 208 43.96 -23.07 17.49
N ILE A 209 44.24 -23.72 18.62
CA ILE A 209 45.34 -24.67 18.78
C ILE A 209 44.88 -26.08 19.13
N ARG A 210 45.78 -27.04 18.91
CA ARG A 210 45.69 -28.38 19.50
C ARG A 210 46.22 -28.31 20.93
N LEU A 211 45.44 -28.84 21.86
CA LEU A 211 45.80 -28.88 23.28
C LEU A 211 46.73 -30.06 23.55
N LEU A 212 47.82 -29.82 24.27
CA LEU A 212 48.73 -30.90 24.69
C LEU A 212 48.02 -31.89 25.64
N GLN A 213 46.96 -31.42 26.30
CA GLN A 213 46.10 -32.20 27.17
C GLN A 213 45.38 -33.34 26.44
N ASP A 214 45.01 -33.12 25.17
CA ASP A 214 44.34 -34.14 24.35
C ASP A 214 45.32 -35.19 23.82
N GLY A 215 46.59 -34.82 23.69
CA GLY A 215 47.67 -35.69 23.20
C GLY A 215 48.60 -34.97 22.23
N PHE A 216 49.63 -35.69 21.78
CA PHE A 216 50.64 -35.17 20.84
C PHE A 216 50.34 -35.51 19.38
N ASP A 217 49.25 -36.24 19.12
CA ASP A 217 48.85 -36.62 17.77
C ASP A 217 48.33 -35.41 16.99
N ARG A 218 48.85 -35.23 15.78
CA ARG A 218 48.46 -34.14 14.87
C ARG A 218 47.09 -34.38 14.23
N SER A 219 46.59 -35.61 14.25
CA SER A 219 45.24 -35.95 13.78
C SER A 219 44.14 -35.33 14.65
N ILE A 220 44.46 -35.02 15.92
CA ILE A 220 43.53 -34.41 16.87
C ILE A 220 43.14 -33.03 16.34
N PRO A 221 41.84 -32.70 16.26
CA PRO A 221 41.38 -31.40 15.78
C PRO A 221 41.81 -30.29 16.74
N LYS A 222 42.06 -29.10 16.20
CA LYS A 222 42.29 -27.91 17.02
C LYS A 222 40.97 -27.54 17.71
N GLN A 223 40.95 -27.55 19.04
CA GLN A 223 39.76 -27.25 19.84
C GLN A 223 40.06 -26.37 21.06
N GLY A 224 41.33 -25.95 21.21
CA GLY A 224 41.80 -25.17 22.34
C GLY A 224 42.08 -23.72 21.98
N MET A 225 41.91 -22.86 22.96
CA MET A 225 42.37 -21.48 22.97
C MET A 225 43.05 -21.23 24.33
N LEU A 226 44.16 -20.50 24.31
CA LEU A 226 44.91 -20.14 25.51
C LEU A 226 44.75 -18.65 25.77
N VAL A 227 44.55 -18.29 27.03
CA VAL A 227 44.57 -16.92 27.51
C VAL A 227 45.83 -16.75 28.35
N TYR A 228 46.75 -15.92 27.89
CA TYR A 228 48.03 -15.63 28.55
C TYR A 228 47.87 -14.36 29.37
N VAL A 229 48.11 -14.46 30.67
CA VAL A 229 48.02 -13.33 31.60
C VAL A 229 49.40 -13.11 32.22
N PRO A 230 50.06 -11.97 31.95
CA PRO A 230 51.40 -11.72 32.47
C PRO A 230 51.36 -11.52 34.00
N VAL A 231 52.37 -12.03 34.69
CA VAL A 231 52.60 -11.79 36.11
C VAL A 231 53.94 -11.08 36.27
N PHE A 232 53.88 -9.83 36.75
CA PHE A 232 55.05 -9.01 37.00
C PHE A 232 55.56 -9.15 38.44
N GLU A 233 56.85 -8.90 38.63
CA GLU A 233 57.45 -8.79 39.95
C GLU A 233 57.02 -7.50 40.65
N ALA A 234 56.78 -7.58 41.97
CA ALA A 234 56.29 -6.43 42.73
C ALA A 234 57.25 -5.24 42.63
N GLY A 235 56.74 -4.09 42.14
CA GLY A 235 57.52 -2.86 42.01
C GLY A 235 58.50 -2.83 40.83
N THR A 236 58.43 -3.78 39.88
CA THR A 236 59.24 -3.76 38.66
C THR A 236 58.43 -4.19 37.44
N ASP A 237 58.86 -3.80 36.24
CA ASP A 237 58.27 -4.28 34.97
C ASP A 237 58.86 -5.64 34.53
N SER A 238 59.51 -6.35 35.45
CA SER A 238 60.11 -7.65 35.17
C SER A 238 59.03 -8.73 35.18
N LEU A 239 58.81 -9.36 34.04
CA LEU A 239 57.91 -10.51 33.93
C LEU A 239 58.49 -11.69 34.71
N ARG A 240 57.73 -12.17 35.69
CA ARG A 240 58.05 -13.30 36.57
C ARG A 240 57.54 -14.64 36.04
N GLY A 241 56.45 -14.57 35.27
CA GLY A 241 55.84 -15.72 34.63
C GLY A 241 54.51 -15.34 34.02
N VAL A 242 53.75 -16.34 33.59
CA VAL A 242 52.50 -16.17 32.87
C VAL A 242 51.51 -17.20 33.40
N VAL A 243 50.32 -16.73 33.78
CA VAL A 243 49.20 -17.63 34.04
C VAL A 243 48.50 -17.90 32.72
N ILE A 244 48.24 -19.16 32.43
CA ILE A 244 47.53 -19.60 31.22
C ILE A 244 46.18 -20.18 31.62
N GLY A 245 45.10 -19.58 31.11
CA GLY A 245 43.80 -20.22 31.06
C GLY A 245 43.66 -21.08 29.80
N VAL A 246 43.29 -22.34 29.97
CA VAL A 246 43.10 -23.29 28.86
C VAL A 246 41.61 -23.45 28.60
N ILE A 247 41.15 -22.98 27.43
CA ILE A 247 39.74 -22.91 27.07
C ILE A 247 39.43 -23.91 25.94
N ARG A 248 38.32 -24.65 26.08
CA ARG A 248 37.68 -25.40 25.00
C ARG A 248 36.79 -24.49 24.18
N ILE A 249 37.21 -24.15 22.97
CA ILE A 249 36.53 -23.19 22.07
C ILE A 249 35.07 -23.56 21.83
N THR A 250 34.78 -24.84 21.53
CA THR A 250 33.42 -25.27 21.22
C THR A 250 32.47 -25.10 22.41
N ALA A 251 32.90 -25.45 23.62
CA ALA A 251 32.11 -25.26 24.83
C ALA A 251 31.95 -23.78 25.17
N TYR A 252 33.04 -23.02 25.04
CA TYR A 252 33.10 -21.58 25.30
C TYR A 252 32.10 -20.78 24.47
N PHE A 253 32.18 -20.88 23.14
CA PHE A 253 31.28 -20.12 22.27
C PHE A 253 29.85 -20.66 22.30
N LYS A 254 29.63 -21.96 22.53
CA LYS A 254 28.28 -22.49 22.74
C LYS A 254 27.61 -21.83 23.94
N GLN A 255 28.35 -21.61 25.03
CA GLN A 255 27.87 -20.91 26.22
C GLN A 255 27.59 -19.43 25.94
N ILE A 256 28.53 -18.71 25.32
CA ILE A 256 28.36 -17.29 24.97
C ILE A 256 27.13 -17.10 24.09
N VAL A 257 27.06 -17.85 22.99
CA VAL A 257 25.96 -17.76 22.03
C VAL A 257 24.64 -18.14 22.69
N SER A 258 24.58 -19.15 23.56
CA SER A 258 23.34 -19.49 24.28
C SER A 258 22.85 -18.38 25.23
N ARG A 259 23.75 -17.57 25.79
CA ARG A 259 23.41 -16.45 26.69
C ARG A 259 22.99 -15.20 25.92
N THR A 260 23.59 -14.96 24.76
CA THR A 260 23.32 -13.78 23.92
C THR A 260 22.20 -13.99 22.91
N SER A 261 21.91 -15.24 22.54
CA SER A 261 20.89 -15.60 21.54
C SER A 261 19.51 -15.74 22.18
N ILE A 262 18.93 -14.62 22.61
CA ILE A 262 17.52 -14.59 23.00
C ILE A 262 16.66 -14.65 21.72
N GLY A 263 16.18 -15.86 21.40
CA GLY A 263 14.89 -16.05 20.71
C GLY A 263 14.80 -15.81 19.20
N LYS A 264 15.88 -15.89 18.41
CA LYS A 264 15.79 -15.79 16.94
C LYS A 264 16.71 -16.76 16.20
N ASP A 265 16.21 -17.25 15.07
CA ASP A 265 16.91 -18.05 14.06
C ASP A 265 18.01 -17.22 13.36
N ILE A 266 19.09 -16.92 14.10
CA ILE A 266 20.25 -16.20 13.60
C ILE A 266 21.41 -17.18 13.49
N GLY A 267 22.00 -17.26 12.29
CA GLY A 267 23.27 -17.89 12.06
C GLY A 267 24.39 -17.02 12.57
N VAL A 268 25.32 -17.60 13.34
CA VAL A 268 26.50 -16.91 13.87
C VAL A 268 27.74 -17.72 13.54
N ARG A 269 28.76 -17.05 12.99
CA ARG A 269 30.12 -17.57 12.84
C ARG A 269 31.12 -16.57 13.41
N VAL A 270 32.10 -17.07 14.17
CA VAL A 270 33.22 -16.28 14.70
C VAL A 270 34.49 -16.71 13.99
N VAL A 271 35.15 -15.74 13.36
CA VAL A 271 36.38 -15.92 12.58
C VAL A 271 37.48 -15.08 13.20
N ASP A 272 38.64 -15.67 13.41
CA ASP A 272 39.84 -15.02 13.91
C ASP A 272 40.61 -14.38 12.75
N LEU A 273 40.88 -13.08 12.84
CA LEU A 273 41.64 -12.32 11.83
C LEU A 273 43.14 -12.21 12.19
N GLY A 274 43.59 -12.83 13.28
CA GLY A 274 45.00 -12.81 13.67
C GLY A 274 45.91 -13.48 12.66
N PHE A 275 47.13 -12.95 12.47
CA PHE A 275 48.11 -13.49 11.52
C PHE A 275 48.49 -14.96 11.78
N ASP A 276 48.38 -15.43 13.03
CA ASP A 276 48.67 -16.81 13.42
C ASP A 276 47.50 -17.79 13.11
N ALA A 277 46.35 -17.30 12.63
CA ALA A 277 45.12 -18.08 12.47
C ALA A 277 44.86 -18.58 11.04
N GLU A 278 45.78 -18.33 10.09
CA GLU A 278 45.59 -18.61 8.64
C GLU A 278 45.19 -20.07 8.33
N ASP A 279 45.62 -21.05 9.13
CA ASP A 279 45.39 -22.46 8.88
C ASP A 279 44.03 -22.99 9.40
N ASP A 280 43.43 -22.34 10.40
CA ASP A 280 42.11 -22.69 10.95
C ASP A 280 41.46 -21.46 11.62
N PRO A 281 40.97 -20.49 10.82
CA PRO A 281 40.50 -19.20 11.34
C PRO A 281 39.10 -19.29 11.97
N ILE A 282 38.34 -20.37 11.74
CA ILE A 282 36.96 -20.49 12.24
C ILE A 282 36.99 -20.99 13.69
N LEU A 283 36.73 -20.07 14.62
CA LEU A 283 36.61 -20.38 16.05
C LEU A 283 35.29 -21.10 16.34
N TYR A 284 34.18 -20.59 15.82
CA TYR A 284 32.86 -21.13 16.09
C TYR A 284 31.89 -20.90 14.94
N GLN A 285 30.93 -21.82 14.77
CA GLN A 285 29.75 -21.63 13.93
C GLN A 285 28.57 -22.48 14.44
N ASN A 286 27.37 -21.91 14.51
CA ASN A 286 26.16 -22.64 14.90
C ASN A 286 25.51 -23.37 13.69
N GLU A 287 24.46 -24.16 13.96
CA GLU A 287 23.75 -24.92 12.90
C GLU A 287 22.99 -23.99 11.94
N GLN A 288 22.35 -22.94 12.47
CA GLN A 288 21.60 -21.94 11.69
C GLN A 288 22.49 -21.29 10.63
N TRP A 289 23.76 -21.00 10.94
CA TRP A 289 24.72 -20.44 9.99
C TRP A 289 24.92 -21.33 8.75
N ARG A 290 24.87 -22.66 8.93
CA ARG A 290 25.05 -23.65 7.85
C ARG A 290 23.78 -23.80 7.01
N LEU A 291 22.61 -23.60 7.63
CA LEU A 291 21.31 -23.76 6.98
C LEU A 291 20.90 -22.52 6.19
N LEU A 292 21.30 -21.33 6.63
CA LEU A 292 20.95 -20.06 5.99
C LEU A 292 21.86 -19.77 4.79
N ASP A 293 21.26 -19.54 3.62
CA ASP A 293 21.95 -19.08 2.41
C ASP A 293 21.72 -17.58 2.15
N THR A 294 21.68 -16.80 3.22
CA THR A 294 21.46 -15.35 3.17
C THR A 294 22.80 -14.61 3.14
N PRO A 295 22.83 -13.36 2.66
CA PRO A 295 23.99 -12.48 2.81
C PRO A 295 24.45 -12.40 4.27
N THR A 296 25.75 -12.22 4.45
CA THR A 296 26.37 -12.09 5.77
C THR A 296 26.48 -10.62 6.14
N LYS A 297 26.24 -10.31 7.41
CA LYS A 297 26.65 -9.05 8.03
C LYS A 297 27.87 -9.33 8.88
N ASP A 298 28.96 -8.67 8.56
CA ASP A 298 30.24 -8.87 9.21
C ASP A 298 30.49 -7.71 10.17
N ILE A 299 30.79 -8.02 11.43
CA ILE A 299 31.17 -7.05 12.46
C ILE A 299 32.53 -7.47 13.00
N VAL A 300 33.50 -6.55 12.99
CA VAL A 300 34.82 -6.79 13.57
C VAL A 300 34.81 -6.26 14.99
N ILE A 301 35.16 -7.14 15.94
CA ILE A 301 35.38 -6.76 17.33
C ILE A 301 36.87 -6.77 17.64
N ASP A 302 37.33 -5.69 18.26
CA ASP A 302 38.67 -5.57 18.80
C ASP A 302 38.71 -6.15 20.22
N LEU A 303 39.55 -7.16 20.39
CA LEU A 303 40.01 -7.66 21.68
C LEU A 303 41.44 -7.15 21.92
N TYR A 304 42.00 -7.39 23.11
CA TYR A 304 43.35 -6.92 23.52
C TYR A 304 44.37 -6.89 22.38
N ASP A 305 44.85 -8.06 21.93
CA ASP A 305 45.84 -8.17 20.86
C ASP A 305 45.32 -8.91 19.62
N ARG A 306 43.99 -9.02 19.49
CA ARG A 306 43.34 -9.80 18.44
C ARG A 306 42.08 -9.13 17.93
N GLN A 307 41.81 -9.36 16.65
CA GLN A 307 40.57 -8.95 16.01
C GLN A 307 39.79 -10.18 15.60
N TRP A 308 38.53 -10.25 16.02
CA TRP A 308 37.62 -11.30 15.57
C TRP A 308 36.53 -10.70 14.69
N LYS A 309 36.23 -11.37 13.58
CA LYS A 309 35.10 -11.06 12.71
C LYS A 309 33.94 -11.98 13.08
N ILE A 310 32.86 -11.38 13.56
CA ILE A 310 31.60 -12.06 13.82
C ILE A 310 30.73 -11.87 12.59
N GLU A 311 30.42 -12.97 11.92
CA GLU A 311 29.54 -13.01 10.78
C GLU A 311 28.14 -13.44 11.23
N PHE A 312 27.13 -12.66 10.87
CA PHE A 312 25.72 -12.92 11.16
C PHE A 312 24.95 -13.21 9.88
N LYS A 313 24.11 -14.24 9.92
CA LYS A 313 23.12 -14.58 8.89
C LYS A 313 21.75 -14.58 9.51
N HIS A 314 20.78 -14.01 8.82
CA HIS A 314 19.40 -14.07 9.26
C HIS A 314 18.50 -14.24 8.05
N ASP A 315 17.50 -15.10 8.19
CA ASP A 315 16.37 -15.12 7.27
C ASP A 315 15.57 -13.84 7.51
N ALA A 316 15.96 -12.74 6.85
CA ALA A 316 15.30 -11.43 6.93
C ALA A 316 13.95 -11.46 6.19
N VAL A 317 13.13 -12.47 6.50
CA VAL A 317 11.80 -12.63 5.97
C VAL A 317 10.87 -11.77 6.80
N ILE A 318 10.15 -10.90 6.10
CA ILE A 318 8.97 -10.19 6.60
C ILE A 318 8.17 -11.14 7.49
N SER A 319 7.98 -10.76 8.76
CA SER A 319 7.37 -11.63 9.77
C SER A 319 6.04 -12.20 9.28
N LYS A 320 5.62 -13.36 9.79
CA LYS A 320 4.27 -13.88 9.53
C LYS A 320 3.20 -12.83 9.85
N THR A 321 3.39 -12.05 10.92
CA THR A 321 2.53 -10.94 11.30
C THR A 321 2.53 -9.82 10.25
N ASP A 322 3.70 -9.48 9.71
CA ASP A 322 3.84 -8.43 8.71
C ASP A 322 3.20 -8.82 7.37
N LYS A 323 3.35 -10.08 6.95
CA LYS A 323 2.64 -10.65 5.78
C LYS A 323 1.12 -10.60 5.97
N LEU A 324 0.65 -10.87 7.19
CA LEU A 324 -0.76 -10.81 7.55
C LEU A 324 -1.28 -9.37 7.52
N ILE A 325 -0.50 -8.39 7.98
CA ILE A 325 -0.81 -6.96 7.84
C ILE A 325 -0.94 -6.57 6.36
N LEU A 326 0.01 -6.95 5.51
CA LEU A 326 -0.05 -6.68 4.06
C LEU A 326 -1.27 -7.29 3.40
N PHE A 327 -1.62 -8.52 3.79
CA PHE A 327 -2.83 -9.19 3.32
C PHE A 327 -4.08 -8.38 3.69
N PHE A 328 -4.24 -7.99 4.95
CA PHE A 328 -5.40 -7.23 5.40
C PHE A 328 -5.49 -5.83 4.77
N VAL A 329 -4.37 -5.14 4.59
CA VAL A 329 -4.32 -3.84 3.89
C VAL A 329 -4.76 -4.00 2.44
N GLY A 330 -4.23 -5.00 1.72
CA GLY A 330 -4.59 -5.28 0.33
C GLY A 330 -6.05 -5.67 0.17
N THR A 331 -6.55 -6.62 0.98
CA THR A 331 -7.95 -7.06 0.92
C THR A 331 -8.92 -5.97 1.37
N GLY A 332 -8.56 -5.19 2.38
CA GLY A 332 -9.37 -4.07 2.88
C GLY A 332 -9.51 -2.97 1.83
N GLY A 333 -8.42 -2.56 1.20
CA GLY A 333 -8.45 -1.56 0.13
C GLY A 333 -9.23 -2.03 -1.10
N LEU A 334 -9.14 -3.31 -1.46
CA LEU A 334 -9.96 -3.91 -2.52
C LEU A 334 -11.46 -3.84 -2.18
N LEU A 335 -11.85 -4.27 -0.98
CA LEU A 335 -13.24 -4.24 -0.52
C LEU A 335 -13.81 -2.81 -0.52
N ILE A 336 -13.03 -1.84 -0.01
CA ILE A 336 -13.43 -0.42 0.00
C ILE A 336 -13.59 0.10 -1.43
N SER A 337 -12.67 -0.23 -2.34
CA SER A 337 -12.74 0.22 -3.75
C SER A 337 -13.97 -0.33 -4.48
N VAL A 338 -14.30 -1.61 -4.26
CA VAL A 338 -15.51 -2.23 -4.82
C VAL A 338 -16.77 -1.61 -4.23
N LEU A 339 -16.81 -1.41 -2.91
CA LEU A 339 -17.95 -0.80 -2.23
C LEU A 339 -18.17 0.65 -2.71
N LEU A 340 -17.11 1.45 -2.80
CA LEU A 340 -17.17 2.83 -3.27
C LEU A 340 -17.65 2.90 -4.73
N SER A 341 -17.11 2.05 -5.61
CA SER A 341 -17.55 1.93 -7.01
C SER A 341 -19.04 1.57 -7.11
N TYR A 342 -19.51 0.65 -6.28
CA TYR A 342 -20.91 0.25 -6.22
C TYR A 342 -21.84 1.36 -5.72
N VAL A 343 -21.44 2.10 -4.67
CA VAL A 343 -22.20 3.25 -4.18
C VAL A 343 -22.29 4.34 -5.25
N VAL A 344 -21.18 4.66 -5.92
CA VAL A 344 -21.17 5.63 -7.03
C VAL A 344 -22.07 5.16 -8.18
N TYR A 345 -22.04 3.87 -8.52
CA TYR A 345 -22.94 3.28 -9.51
C TYR A 345 -24.42 3.46 -9.14
N LEU A 346 -24.79 3.17 -7.89
CA LEU A 346 -26.15 3.34 -7.39
C LEU A 346 -26.60 4.80 -7.42
N MET A 347 -25.76 5.73 -6.94
CA MET A 347 -26.07 7.16 -6.93
C MET A 347 -26.29 7.71 -8.35
N LEU A 348 -25.40 7.39 -9.29
CA LEU A 348 -25.51 7.86 -10.67
C LEU A 348 -26.73 7.25 -11.39
N ARG A 349 -27.09 6.01 -11.06
CA ARG A 349 -28.28 5.36 -11.58
C ARG A 349 -29.55 6.05 -11.07
N GLU A 350 -29.61 6.38 -9.78
CA GLU A 350 -30.79 6.99 -9.17
C GLU A 350 -30.98 8.45 -9.62
N GLN A 351 -29.91 9.25 -9.67
CA GLN A 351 -30.01 10.63 -10.19
C GLN A 351 -30.59 10.66 -11.59
N ARG A 352 -30.18 9.75 -12.47
CA ARG A 352 -30.73 9.66 -13.83
C ARG A 352 -32.20 9.27 -13.85
N ARG A 353 -32.59 8.30 -13.03
CA ARG A 353 -33.99 7.88 -12.91
C ARG A 353 -34.87 9.07 -12.52
N LEU A 354 -34.42 9.85 -11.56
CA LEU A 354 -35.11 11.07 -11.11
C LEU A 354 -35.21 12.11 -12.23
N THR A 355 -34.11 12.41 -12.94
CA THR A 355 -34.14 13.37 -14.05
C THR A 355 -35.14 12.99 -15.14
N VAL A 356 -35.23 11.69 -15.48
CA VAL A 356 -36.20 11.21 -16.48
C VAL A 356 -37.64 11.38 -16.00
N ILE A 357 -37.92 11.04 -14.73
CA ILE A 357 -39.27 11.18 -14.14
C ILE A 357 -39.68 12.65 -14.09
N VAL A 358 -38.78 13.53 -13.63
CA VAL A 358 -39.02 14.97 -13.56
C VAL A 358 -39.35 15.51 -14.95
N ASN A 359 -38.51 15.23 -15.95
CA ASN A 359 -38.75 15.70 -17.32
C ASN A 359 -40.08 15.21 -17.91
N ARG A 360 -40.50 13.97 -17.60
CA ARG A 360 -41.79 13.45 -18.05
C ARG A 360 -42.96 14.20 -17.40
N ARG A 361 -42.93 14.37 -16.08
CA ARG A 361 -43.97 15.10 -15.34
C ARG A 361 -44.06 16.56 -15.78
N THR A 362 -42.93 17.21 -16.04
CA THR A 362 -42.91 18.59 -16.55
C THR A 362 -43.63 18.69 -17.91
N LYS A 363 -43.41 17.72 -18.81
CA LYS A 363 -44.12 17.68 -20.11
C LYS A 363 -45.62 17.42 -19.96
N ASP A 364 -46.00 16.49 -19.10
CA ASP A 364 -47.42 16.16 -18.86
C ASP A 364 -48.17 17.37 -18.27
N LEU A 365 -47.55 18.10 -17.34
CA LEU A 365 -48.10 19.34 -16.78
C LEU A 365 -48.21 20.45 -17.85
N GLN A 366 -47.19 20.61 -18.69
CA GLN A 366 -47.24 21.57 -19.81
C GLN A 366 -48.39 21.24 -20.77
N TYR A 367 -48.61 19.97 -21.08
CA TYR A 367 -49.70 19.53 -21.95
C TYR A 367 -51.09 19.92 -21.39
N LEU A 368 -51.32 19.71 -20.09
CA LEU A 368 -52.58 20.05 -19.43
C LEU A 368 -52.81 21.57 -19.31
N VAL A 369 -51.75 22.36 -19.17
CA VAL A 369 -51.85 23.82 -19.02
C VAL A 369 -52.12 24.53 -20.36
N GLU A 370 -51.76 23.92 -21.49
CA GLU A 370 -51.79 24.56 -22.82
C GLU A 370 -53.03 24.24 -23.68
N ARG A 371 -53.91 23.35 -23.22
CA ARG A 371 -55.10 22.90 -23.96
C ARG A 371 -56.39 23.51 -23.38
N ASP A 372 -57.38 23.74 -24.24
CA ASP A 372 -58.73 24.13 -23.84
C ASP A 372 -59.50 22.88 -23.36
N PRO A 373 -60.12 22.91 -22.16
CA PRO A 373 -60.75 21.72 -21.58
C PRO A 373 -62.00 21.24 -22.32
N LEU A 374 -62.66 22.09 -23.12
CA LEU A 374 -63.86 21.69 -23.88
C LEU A 374 -63.50 21.14 -25.26
N THR A 375 -62.65 21.85 -26.00
CA THR A 375 -62.39 21.57 -27.42
C THR A 375 -61.09 20.78 -27.66
N GLU A 376 -60.27 20.59 -26.63
CA GLU A 376 -58.93 19.99 -26.68
C GLU A 376 -57.96 20.65 -27.68
N VAL A 377 -58.29 21.81 -28.25
CA VAL A 377 -57.35 22.62 -29.03
C VAL A 377 -56.45 23.44 -28.10
N TYR A 378 -55.48 24.19 -28.63
CA TYR A 378 -54.67 25.03 -27.75
C TYR A 378 -55.52 26.13 -27.10
N ASN A 379 -55.24 26.50 -25.87
CA ASN A 379 -55.98 27.57 -25.19
C ASN A 379 -55.37 28.96 -25.45
N ARG A 380 -56.04 30.01 -24.96
CA ARG A 380 -55.57 31.40 -25.05
C ARG A 380 -54.15 31.63 -24.50
N ARG A 381 -53.72 30.91 -23.46
CA ARG A 381 -52.35 31.03 -22.92
C ARG A 381 -51.33 30.50 -23.92
N ALA A 382 -51.62 29.35 -24.54
CA ALA A 382 -50.79 28.79 -25.59
C ALA A 382 -50.74 29.69 -26.83
N PHE A 383 -51.87 30.32 -27.20
CA PHE A 383 -51.94 31.31 -28.27
C PHE A 383 -50.95 32.46 -28.04
N ASN A 384 -51.04 33.17 -26.92
CA ASN A 384 -50.15 34.32 -26.64
C ASN A 384 -48.67 33.93 -26.76
N ARG A 385 -48.27 32.83 -26.10
CA ARG A 385 -46.89 32.34 -26.10
C ARG A 385 -46.40 31.93 -27.48
N LEU A 386 -47.21 31.18 -28.24
CA LEU A 386 -46.79 30.67 -29.55
C LEU A 386 -46.79 31.77 -30.61
N THR A 387 -47.73 32.71 -30.56
CA THR A 387 -47.74 33.88 -31.46
C THR A 387 -46.55 34.79 -31.19
N GLU A 388 -46.22 35.08 -29.93
CA GLU A 388 -45.00 35.82 -29.57
C GLU A 388 -43.73 35.11 -30.07
N TYR A 389 -43.67 33.78 -29.93
CA TYR A 389 -42.55 32.99 -30.46
C TYR A 389 -42.44 33.14 -31.99
N HIS A 390 -43.54 33.04 -32.73
CA HIS A 390 -43.56 33.18 -34.18
C HIS A 390 -43.13 34.58 -34.65
N ILE A 391 -43.58 35.62 -33.96
CA ILE A 391 -43.15 37.02 -34.18
C ILE A 391 -41.65 37.17 -33.91
N SER A 392 -41.14 36.66 -32.79
CA SER A 392 -39.71 36.74 -32.44
C SER A 392 -38.81 36.02 -33.44
N CYS A 393 -39.30 34.95 -34.07
CA CYS A 393 -38.58 34.22 -35.11
C CYS A 393 -38.51 34.97 -36.45
N HIS A 394 -39.21 36.11 -36.61
CA HIS A 394 -39.32 36.88 -37.85
C HIS A 394 -39.73 36.04 -39.07
N LYS A 395 -40.47 34.95 -38.85
CA LYS A 395 -40.94 34.08 -39.93
C LYS A 395 -42.29 34.59 -40.43
N PRO A 396 -42.53 34.64 -41.75
CA PRO A 396 -43.85 34.95 -42.29
C PRO A 396 -44.88 33.92 -41.83
N PHE A 397 -46.01 34.39 -41.29
CA PHE A 397 -47.18 33.57 -40.96
C PHE A 397 -48.45 34.41 -41.12
N SER A 398 -49.59 33.75 -41.15
CA SER A 398 -50.90 34.39 -41.17
C SER A 398 -51.62 34.13 -39.87
N LEU A 399 -52.14 35.19 -39.26
CA LEU A 399 -53.05 35.10 -38.14
C LEU A 399 -54.47 35.12 -38.67
N VAL A 400 -55.27 34.16 -38.25
CA VAL A 400 -56.67 34.01 -38.62
C VAL A 400 -57.49 34.01 -37.34
N ILE A 401 -58.52 34.83 -37.28
CA ILE A 401 -59.50 34.88 -36.19
C ILE A 401 -60.83 34.39 -36.76
N ILE A 402 -61.46 33.48 -36.03
CA ILE A 402 -62.62 32.72 -36.44
C ILE A 402 -63.67 32.86 -35.35
N ASP A 403 -64.90 33.18 -35.75
CA ASP A 403 -66.03 33.34 -34.83
C ASP A 403 -67.25 32.58 -35.34
N VAL A 404 -67.94 31.89 -34.43
CA VAL A 404 -69.15 31.13 -34.77
C VAL A 404 -70.33 32.10 -34.87
N ASP A 405 -70.91 32.19 -36.07
CA ASP A 405 -71.96 33.16 -36.34
C ASP A 405 -73.20 32.93 -35.48
N ASN A 406 -73.66 33.99 -34.81
CA ASN A 406 -74.86 34.00 -33.97
C ASN A 406 -74.82 32.97 -32.81
N PHE A 407 -73.65 32.59 -32.30
CA PHE A 407 -73.53 31.60 -31.23
C PHE A 407 -74.37 31.89 -29.98
N LYS A 408 -74.50 33.17 -29.60
CA LYS A 408 -75.41 33.57 -28.51
C LYS A 408 -76.85 33.13 -28.77
N ARG A 409 -77.37 33.31 -29.99
CA ARG A 409 -78.73 32.86 -30.35
C ARG A 409 -78.85 31.34 -30.32
N ILE A 410 -77.78 30.64 -30.67
CA ILE A 410 -77.73 29.17 -30.59
C ILE A 410 -77.84 28.73 -29.12
N ASN A 411 -77.07 29.34 -28.21
CA ASN A 411 -77.17 29.08 -26.78
C ASN A 411 -78.54 29.43 -26.21
N ASP A 412 -79.10 30.59 -26.60
CA ASP A 412 -80.40 31.06 -26.12
C ASP A 412 -81.55 30.13 -26.58
N GLN A 413 -81.41 29.48 -27.75
CA GLN A 413 -82.44 28.62 -28.34
C GLN A 413 -82.32 27.14 -27.95
N TYR A 414 -81.10 26.60 -27.89
CA TYR A 414 -80.85 25.16 -27.70
C TYR A 414 -80.16 24.83 -26.37
N GLY A 415 -79.77 25.85 -25.59
CA GLY A 415 -79.08 25.69 -24.32
C GLY A 415 -77.56 25.55 -24.47
N HIS A 416 -76.83 25.87 -23.39
CA HIS A 416 -75.37 25.87 -23.37
C HIS A 416 -74.74 24.50 -23.64
N VAL A 417 -75.39 23.39 -23.26
CA VAL A 417 -74.88 22.03 -23.53
C VAL A 417 -74.78 21.77 -25.04
N VAL A 418 -75.82 22.13 -25.79
CA VAL A 418 -75.82 22.00 -27.26
C VAL A 418 -74.82 22.98 -27.89
N GLY A 419 -74.69 24.19 -27.35
CA GLY A 419 -73.66 25.14 -27.77
C GLY A 419 -72.25 24.59 -27.59
N ASP A 420 -71.95 23.96 -26.46
CA ASP A 420 -70.67 23.31 -26.19
C ASP A 420 -70.39 22.15 -27.16
N GLU A 421 -71.40 21.33 -27.47
CA GLU A 421 -71.31 20.28 -28.50
C GLU A 421 -70.99 20.85 -29.88
N ILE A 422 -71.60 21.96 -30.26
CA ILE A 422 -71.30 22.65 -31.52
C ILE A 422 -69.86 23.14 -31.53
N LEU A 423 -69.37 23.74 -30.45
CA LEU A 423 -67.98 24.21 -30.38
C LEU A 423 -66.97 23.06 -30.47
N MET A 424 -67.26 21.91 -29.86
CA MET A 424 -66.44 20.71 -30.02
C MET A 424 -66.41 20.23 -31.47
N GLN A 425 -67.56 20.16 -32.14
CA GLN A 425 -67.66 19.70 -33.53
C GLN A 425 -67.00 20.69 -34.50
N VAL A 426 -67.17 22.00 -34.29
CA VAL A 426 -66.47 23.04 -35.05
C VAL A 426 -64.96 22.91 -34.88
N ALA A 427 -64.47 22.72 -33.65
CA ALA A 427 -63.04 22.55 -33.39
C ALA A 427 -62.45 21.30 -34.06
N VAL A 428 -63.16 20.17 -34.02
CA VAL A 428 -62.80 18.93 -34.73
C VAL A 428 -62.74 19.19 -36.22
N TYR A 429 -63.76 19.85 -36.77
CA TYR A 429 -63.85 20.13 -38.19
C TYR A 429 -62.72 21.02 -38.69
N ILE A 430 -62.46 22.15 -38.01
CA ILE A 430 -61.37 23.06 -38.35
C ILE A 430 -60.05 22.27 -38.34
N LYS A 431 -59.83 21.42 -37.33
CA LYS A 431 -58.62 20.59 -37.22
C LYS A 431 -58.44 19.60 -38.37
N GLU A 432 -59.52 19.07 -38.94
CA GLU A 432 -59.47 18.18 -40.11
C GLU A 432 -59.17 18.93 -41.41
N GLN A 433 -59.58 20.20 -41.51
CA GLN A 433 -59.35 21.04 -42.68
C GLN A 433 -57.99 21.77 -42.67
N MET A 434 -57.30 21.76 -41.54
CA MET A 434 -56.04 22.45 -41.34
C MET A 434 -54.87 21.88 -42.13
N TYR A 435 -53.93 22.75 -42.52
CA TYR A 435 -52.65 22.28 -43.04
C TYR A 435 -51.81 21.59 -41.94
N PRO A 436 -50.86 20.69 -42.29
CA PRO A 436 -50.09 19.92 -41.30
C PRO A 436 -49.28 20.72 -40.27
N ASP A 437 -48.96 21.98 -40.58
CA ASP A 437 -48.17 22.89 -39.73
C ASP A 437 -49.02 23.99 -39.07
N ASP A 438 -50.33 23.98 -39.28
CA ASP A 438 -51.24 24.96 -38.71
C ASP A 438 -51.49 24.68 -37.22
N MET A 439 -51.71 25.74 -36.44
CA MET A 439 -52.02 25.65 -35.01
C MET A 439 -53.37 26.29 -34.71
N LEU A 440 -54.28 25.52 -34.12
CA LEU A 440 -55.63 25.97 -33.73
C LEU A 440 -55.72 26.24 -32.24
N PHE A 441 -56.32 27.37 -31.93
CA PHE A 441 -56.49 27.91 -30.60
C PHE A 441 -57.95 28.26 -30.35
N ARG A 442 -58.42 28.10 -29.12
CA ARG A 442 -59.67 28.71 -28.64
C ARG A 442 -59.32 29.87 -27.72
N LEU A 443 -59.76 31.06 -28.08
CA LEU A 443 -59.47 32.29 -27.34
C LEU A 443 -60.46 32.49 -26.18
N GLY A 444 -61.70 32.02 -26.33
CA GLY A 444 -62.75 32.04 -25.31
C GLY A 444 -64.13 32.12 -25.96
N GLY A 445 -65.18 31.69 -25.27
CA GLY A 445 -66.54 31.68 -25.84
C GLY A 445 -66.59 30.87 -27.14
N ASP A 446 -66.98 31.55 -28.22
CA ASP A 446 -67.08 31.10 -29.61
C ASP A 446 -65.92 31.53 -30.52
N GLU A 447 -64.89 32.15 -29.96
CA GLU A 447 -63.74 32.67 -30.71
C GLU A 447 -62.61 31.65 -30.78
N PHE A 448 -62.19 31.34 -32.01
CA PHE A 448 -61.02 30.56 -32.33
C PHE A 448 -59.96 31.42 -33.05
N ALA A 449 -58.71 31.02 -32.92
CA ALA A 449 -57.62 31.57 -33.71
C ALA A 449 -56.82 30.47 -34.36
N LEU A 450 -56.27 30.76 -35.53
CA LEU A 450 -55.48 29.85 -36.33
C LEU A 450 -54.20 30.57 -36.76
N ILE A 451 -53.05 29.98 -36.43
CA ILE A 451 -51.77 30.39 -36.99
C ILE A 451 -51.47 29.47 -38.15
N SER A 452 -51.37 30.04 -39.35
CA SER A 452 -51.05 29.29 -40.57
C SER A 452 -49.75 29.76 -41.21
N ARG A 453 -49.03 28.83 -41.84
CA ARG A 453 -47.87 29.17 -42.69
C ARG A 453 -48.27 29.62 -44.10
N CYS A 454 -49.55 29.61 -44.44
CA CYS A 454 -50.05 30.08 -45.72
C CYS A 454 -50.07 31.62 -45.74
N ILE A 455 -49.09 32.24 -46.40
CA ILE A 455 -48.93 33.71 -46.49
C ILE A 455 -49.41 34.33 -47.80
N ASP A 456 -49.64 33.50 -48.83
CA ASP A 456 -50.17 33.96 -50.11
C ASP A 456 -51.65 34.33 -49.95
N TYR A 457 -52.01 35.55 -50.36
CA TYR A 457 -53.36 36.09 -50.18
C TYR A 457 -54.43 35.21 -50.82
N GLY A 458 -54.24 34.83 -52.10
CA GLY A 458 -55.23 34.07 -52.84
C GLY A 458 -55.43 32.67 -52.28
N THR A 459 -54.32 32.01 -51.94
CA THR A 459 -54.32 30.67 -51.34
C THR A 459 -54.93 30.68 -49.95
N LEU A 460 -54.60 31.67 -49.12
CA LEU A 460 -55.17 31.83 -47.77
C LEU A 460 -56.67 32.13 -47.83
N HIS A 461 -57.09 33.06 -48.70
CA HIS A 461 -58.50 33.37 -48.88
C HIS A 461 -59.30 32.16 -49.36
N HIS A 462 -58.78 31.40 -50.33
CA HIS A 462 -59.44 30.17 -50.80
C HIS A 462 -59.52 29.11 -49.69
N TYR A 463 -58.44 28.90 -48.95
CA TYR A 463 -58.37 27.97 -47.82
C TYR A 463 -59.43 28.29 -46.75
N LEU A 464 -59.51 29.56 -46.32
CA LEU A 464 -60.47 30.00 -45.29
C LEU A 464 -61.90 30.01 -45.82
N THR A 465 -62.11 30.39 -47.07
CA THR A 465 -63.45 30.38 -47.70
C THR A 465 -63.99 28.96 -47.80
N ARG A 466 -63.16 27.99 -48.17
CA ARG A 466 -63.54 26.57 -48.17
C ARG A 466 -63.96 26.12 -46.78
N MET A 467 -63.20 26.48 -45.75
CA MET A 467 -63.52 26.17 -44.35
C MET A 467 -64.88 26.72 -43.92
N CYS A 468 -65.21 27.98 -44.27
CA CYS A 468 -66.54 28.56 -44.01
C CYS A 468 -67.66 27.80 -44.75
N MET A 469 -67.48 27.55 -46.06
CA MET A 469 -68.50 26.91 -46.89
C MET A 469 -68.83 25.51 -46.40
N GLU A 470 -67.81 24.73 -46.03
CA GLU A 470 -68.05 23.36 -45.60
C GLU A 470 -68.73 23.29 -44.24
N ILE A 471 -68.38 24.17 -43.28
CA ILE A 471 -69.11 24.23 -42.00
C ILE A 471 -70.58 24.62 -42.22
N ALA A 472 -70.85 25.54 -43.15
CA ALA A 472 -72.21 25.93 -43.50
C ALA A 472 -73.04 24.81 -44.16
N THR A 473 -72.39 23.82 -44.78
CA THR A 473 -73.04 22.66 -45.40
C THR A 473 -73.02 21.38 -44.54
N LEU A 474 -72.38 21.41 -43.36
CA LEU A 474 -72.44 20.31 -42.40
C LEU A 474 -73.89 20.01 -41.99
N SER A 475 -74.25 18.73 -42.00
CA SER A 475 -75.54 18.25 -41.50
C SER A 475 -75.50 18.15 -39.98
N TRP A 476 -76.34 18.93 -39.31
CA TRP A 476 -76.47 18.95 -37.85
C TRP A 476 -77.69 18.13 -37.39
N ASP A 477 -77.91 16.97 -38.02
CA ASP A 477 -79.13 16.16 -37.89
C ASP A 477 -79.40 15.68 -36.45
N ALA A 478 -78.35 15.64 -35.62
CA ALA A 478 -78.47 15.31 -34.19
C ALA A 478 -79.06 16.43 -33.33
N ILE A 479 -79.11 17.67 -33.84
CA ILE A 479 -79.62 18.86 -33.12
C ILE A 479 -81.00 19.24 -33.66
N ASP A 480 -81.09 19.61 -34.94
CA ASP A 480 -82.33 19.89 -35.67
C ASP A 480 -82.04 19.85 -37.18
N SER A 481 -82.94 19.20 -37.95
CA SER A 481 -82.94 19.17 -39.42
C SER A 481 -82.81 20.53 -40.11
N ASN A 482 -83.27 21.62 -39.47
CA ASN A 482 -83.20 22.98 -40.00
C ASN A 482 -82.06 23.82 -39.40
N PHE A 483 -81.26 23.25 -38.49
CA PHE A 483 -80.14 23.97 -37.89
C PHE A 483 -79.06 24.27 -38.93
N ARG A 484 -78.50 25.48 -38.85
CA ARG A 484 -77.42 25.98 -39.69
C ARG A 484 -76.42 26.69 -38.81
N CYS A 485 -75.16 26.29 -38.89
CA CYS A 485 -74.02 26.94 -38.26
C CYS A 485 -73.10 27.46 -39.36
N SER A 486 -72.61 28.69 -39.22
CA SER A 486 -71.62 29.25 -40.13
C SER A 486 -70.51 29.95 -39.35
N LEU A 487 -69.40 30.21 -40.03
CA LEU A 487 -68.28 30.94 -39.46
C LEU A 487 -68.07 32.27 -40.18
N SER A 488 -67.76 33.30 -39.41
CA SER A 488 -67.10 34.49 -39.94
C SER A 488 -65.61 34.39 -39.65
N VAL A 489 -64.79 34.71 -40.65
CA VAL A 489 -63.33 34.59 -40.56
C VAL A 489 -62.66 35.88 -40.99
N GLY A 490 -61.70 36.36 -40.20
CA GLY A 490 -60.82 37.47 -40.52
C GLY A 490 -59.37 37.04 -40.47
N ALA A 491 -58.57 37.37 -41.47
CA ALA A 491 -57.16 37.01 -41.50
C ALA A 491 -56.25 38.18 -41.85
N ALA A 492 -55.05 38.17 -41.28
CA ALA A 492 -53.99 39.12 -41.59
C ALA A 492 -52.66 38.38 -41.74
N VAL A 493 -51.92 38.69 -42.81
CA VAL A 493 -50.55 38.21 -42.99
C VAL A 493 -49.62 39.09 -42.17
N TYR A 494 -48.74 38.46 -41.39
CA TYR A 494 -47.72 39.14 -40.59
C TYR A 494 -46.70 39.87 -41.48
N ARG A 495 -46.52 41.18 -41.25
CA ARG A 495 -45.64 42.08 -42.02
C ARG A 495 -44.57 42.76 -41.16
N GLY A 496 -44.33 42.29 -39.93
CA GLY A 496 -43.35 42.88 -39.02
C GLY A 496 -43.95 43.79 -37.94
N GLU A 497 -45.28 43.83 -37.80
CA GLU A 497 -45.97 44.65 -36.79
C GLU A 497 -45.95 44.03 -35.38
N THR A 498 -46.52 44.70 -34.38
CA THR A 498 -46.71 44.09 -33.04
C THR A 498 -47.84 43.05 -33.06
N ILE A 499 -47.86 42.16 -32.06
CA ILE A 499 -48.94 41.16 -31.91
C ILE A 499 -50.33 41.83 -31.84
N GLU A 500 -50.44 42.94 -31.11
CA GLU A 500 -51.69 43.70 -30.98
C GLU A 500 -52.14 44.29 -32.32
N GLN A 501 -51.21 44.84 -33.10
CA GLN A 501 -51.49 45.37 -34.43
C GLN A 501 -51.93 44.26 -35.40
N LEU A 502 -51.31 43.08 -35.33
CA LEU A 502 -51.68 41.93 -36.16
C LEU A 502 -53.07 41.40 -35.80
N ILE A 503 -53.38 41.29 -34.50
CA ILE A 503 -54.71 40.90 -34.00
C ILE A 503 -55.75 41.91 -34.48
N ASN A 504 -55.52 43.22 -34.28
CA ASN A 504 -56.45 44.26 -34.70
C ASN A 504 -56.75 44.20 -36.21
N ARG A 505 -55.74 43.96 -37.05
CA ARG A 505 -55.95 43.80 -38.50
C ARG A 505 -56.79 42.57 -38.83
N ALA A 506 -56.57 41.44 -38.15
CA ALA A 506 -57.38 40.24 -38.35
C ALA A 506 -58.84 40.45 -37.86
N ASP A 507 -59.02 41.14 -36.73
CA ASP A 507 -60.34 41.49 -36.18
C ASP A 507 -61.11 42.46 -37.07
N GLU A 508 -60.44 43.45 -37.67
CA GLU A 508 -61.06 44.33 -38.66
C GLU A 508 -61.60 43.53 -39.86
N GLN A 509 -60.85 42.54 -40.34
CA GLN A 509 -61.33 41.66 -41.41
C GLN A 509 -62.48 40.76 -40.94
N LEU A 510 -62.45 40.29 -39.70
CA LEU A 510 -63.54 39.51 -39.13
C LEU A 510 -64.81 40.35 -39.04
N TYR A 511 -64.69 41.61 -38.63
CA TYR A 511 -65.78 42.56 -38.60
C TYR A 511 -66.36 42.79 -40.00
N ILE A 512 -65.51 42.95 -41.02
CA ILE A 512 -65.94 43.06 -42.43
C ILE A 512 -66.70 41.79 -42.87
N SER A 513 -66.23 40.60 -42.50
CA SER A 513 -66.93 39.34 -42.77
C SER A 513 -68.32 39.30 -42.12
N LYS A 514 -68.43 39.72 -40.86
CA LYS A 514 -69.71 39.80 -40.13
C LYS A 514 -70.67 40.84 -40.74
N ALA A 515 -70.17 42.02 -41.07
CA ALA A 515 -70.96 43.12 -41.62
C ALA A 515 -71.50 42.83 -43.03
N ASN A 516 -70.73 42.11 -43.85
CA ASN A 516 -71.12 41.81 -45.23
C ASN A 516 -72.10 40.63 -45.36
N GLY A 517 -72.65 40.12 -44.26
CA GLY A 517 -73.67 39.07 -44.27
C GLY A 517 -73.20 37.71 -43.76
N ARG A 518 -72.06 37.66 -43.05
CA ARG A 518 -71.54 36.44 -42.37
C ARG A 518 -71.23 35.29 -43.34
N ASN A 519 -70.87 34.12 -42.80
CA ASN A 519 -70.50 32.92 -43.56
C ASN A 519 -69.43 33.16 -44.64
N ARG A 520 -68.34 33.84 -44.29
CA ARG A 520 -67.29 34.22 -45.24
C ARG A 520 -65.96 34.51 -44.56
N ALA A 521 -64.91 34.54 -45.38
CA ALA A 521 -63.57 34.90 -44.96
C ALA A 521 -63.10 36.19 -45.66
N ASN A 522 -62.49 37.10 -44.91
CA ASN A 522 -61.83 38.29 -45.41
C ASN A 522 -60.35 38.29 -44.98
N VAL A 523 -59.46 38.80 -45.85
CA VAL A 523 -58.00 38.79 -45.65
C VAL A 523 -57.44 40.20 -45.90
N ALA A 524 -56.50 40.65 -45.06
CA ALA A 524 -55.85 41.99 -45.10
C ALA A 524 -54.44 42.02 -45.71
#